data_AF-A0A8B6ER14-F1
#
_entry.id   AF-A0A8B6ER14-F1
#
_cell.length_a   1.000
_cell.length_b   1.000
_cell.length_c   1.000
_cell.angle_alpha   90.00
_cell.angle_beta   90.00
_cell.angle_gamma   90.00
#
_symmetry.space_group_name_H-M   'P 1'
#
loop_
_entity.id
_entity.type
_entity.pdbx_description
1 polymer ?
#
loop_
_entity_poly.entity_id
_entity_poly.type
_entity_poly.pdbx_seq_one_letter_code
_entity_poly.pdbx_strand_id
1 'polypeptide(L)'
;MSDDECMYDDDEEYDLEYSEESNSEPDVDLENQYYNSKAQKDDDPRQALESFQKVLDLEGKDKGEWGFKALKQMIKINFKLGHFDEMMRRYQQLLTYIKSAVTRNYSEKSINSILDYISTSKQMELLQNFYETTLDALKEAKNERLWFKTNTKLGKLYYDREDYNKLQKILKQLHQSCQTDEGEDDLKKGTQLLEIYALEIQMYTAQKNNKKLKALYEQSLHIKSAIPHPLIMGVIRECGGKMHLREGEYEKAHTDFFEAFKNYDESGSPR
;
A
#
# COMPACT_ATOMS: atom_id res chain seq x y z
N MET A 1 13.33 26.34 -30.25
CA MET A 1 13.11 24.95 -30.68
C MET A 1 12.60 24.25 -29.45
N SER A 2 11.34 23.85 -29.46
CA SER A 2 10.60 23.36 -28.30
C SER A 2 10.93 21.88 -28.12
N ASP A 3 11.46 21.52 -26.96
CA ASP A 3 11.65 20.13 -26.55
C ASP A 3 10.28 19.56 -26.15
N ASP A 4 9.73 18.76 -27.06
CA ASP A 4 8.53 17.94 -26.84
C ASP A 4 9.01 16.64 -26.19
N GLU A 5 9.04 16.65 -24.86
CA GLU A 5 9.40 15.51 -24.02
C GLU A 5 8.20 14.55 -24.05
N CYS A 6 8.19 13.65 -25.05
CA CYS A 6 7.19 12.61 -25.22
C CYS A 6 7.04 11.79 -23.93
N MET A 7 5.97 12.09 -23.18
CA MET A 7 5.45 11.29 -22.08
C MET A 7 5.06 9.91 -22.64
N TYR A 8 5.95 8.93 -22.49
CA TYR A 8 5.61 7.53 -22.70
C TYR A 8 4.59 7.11 -21.64
N ASP A 9 3.32 6.99 -22.06
CA ASP A 9 2.25 6.38 -21.29
C ASP A 9 2.58 4.87 -21.15
N ASP A 10 3.14 4.48 -20.01
CA ASP A 10 3.50 3.08 -19.65
C ASP A 10 2.25 2.21 -19.38
N ASP A 11 1.09 2.61 -19.91
CA ASP A 11 -0.25 1.99 -19.74
C ASP A 11 -0.61 1.08 -20.95
N GLU A 12 0.36 0.71 -21.82
CA GLU A 12 0.22 -0.38 -22.82
C GLU A 12 0.50 -1.77 -22.20
N GLU A 13 0.00 -2.04 -20.99
CA GLU A 13 -0.17 -3.42 -20.57
C GLU A 13 -1.35 -3.98 -21.38
N TYR A 14 -1.03 -4.63 -22.50
CA TYR A 14 -1.93 -5.52 -23.25
C TYR A 14 -2.45 -6.58 -22.27
N ASP A 15 -3.51 -6.23 -21.53
CA ASP A 15 -4.26 -7.13 -20.66
C ASP A 15 -5.09 -8.05 -21.57
N LEU A 16 -4.39 -8.96 -22.26
CA LEU A 16 -4.97 -10.15 -22.86
C LEU A 16 -5.38 -11.08 -21.73
N GLU A 17 -6.35 -10.66 -20.92
CA GLU A 17 -7.18 -11.59 -20.16
C GLU A 17 -7.96 -12.39 -21.20
N TYR A 18 -7.44 -13.58 -21.54
CA TYR A 18 -8.27 -14.64 -22.10
C TYR A 18 -9.43 -14.81 -21.12
N SER A 19 -10.58 -14.26 -21.48
CA SER A 19 -11.84 -14.47 -20.81
C SER A 19 -12.06 -15.98 -20.75
N GLU A 20 -11.74 -16.59 -19.60
CA GLU A 20 -12.18 -17.95 -19.32
C GLU A 20 -13.71 -17.91 -19.42
N GLU A 21 -14.24 -18.66 -20.37
CA GLU A 21 -15.65 -18.71 -20.78
C GLU A 21 -16.60 -18.81 -19.58
N SER A 22 -17.04 -17.66 -19.09
CA SER A 22 -18.26 -17.55 -18.29
C SER A 22 -19.40 -17.34 -19.28
N ASN A 23 -20.25 -18.36 -19.42
CA ASN A 23 -21.47 -18.37 -20.26
C ASN A 23 -22.54 -17.37 -19.76
N SER A 24 -22.21 -16.08 -19.81
CA SER A 24 -23.12 -14.96 -19.62
C SER A 24 -22.88 -14.03 -20.80
N GLU A 25 -23.91 -13.77 -21.61
CA GLU A 25 -23.81 -12.91 -22.79
C GLU A 25 -23.00 -11.64 -22.45
N PRO A 26 -21.95 -11.30 -23.21
CA PRO A 26 -21.21 -10.08 -22.96
C PRO A 26 -22.19 -8.93 -23.07
N ASP A 27 -22.26 -8.08 -22.05
CA ASP A 27 -23.12 -6.90 -22.05
C ASP A 27 -22.50 -5.87 -23.00
N VAL A 28 -22.64 -6.11 -24.31
CA VAL A 28 -21.99 -5.40 -25.43
C VAL A 28 -22.22 -3.89 -25.33
N ASP A 29 -23.37 -3.50 -24.77
CA ASP A 29 -23.73 -2.11 -24.57
C ASP A 29 -22.87 -1.42 -23.48
N LEU A 30 -22.56 -2.12 -22.38
CA LEU A 30 -21.65 -1.61 -21.33
C LEU A 30 -20.22 -1.48 -21.84
N GLU A 31 -19.75 -2.48 -22.57
CA GLU A 31 -18.40 -2.51 -23.14
C GLU A 31 -18.21 -1.36 -24.15
N ASN A 32 -19.12 -1.22 -25.10
CA ASN A 32 -19.09 -0.15 -26.09
C ASN A 32 -19.14 1.23 -25.43
N GLN A 33 -20.00 1.41 -24.42
CA GLN A 33 -20.13 2.67 -23.71
C GLN A 33 -18.85 2.99 -22.91
N TYR A 34 -18.18 1.99 -22.31
CA TYR A 34 -16.92 2.18 -21.61
C TYR A 34 -15.78 2.60 -22.54
N TYR A 35 -15.60 1.95 -23.69
CA TYR A 35 -14.54 2.32 -24.63
C TYR A 35 -14.77 3.70 -25.26
N ASN A 36 -16.03 4.04 -25.58
CA ASN A 36 -16.37 5.39 -26.02
C ASN A 36 -16.02 6.45 -24.97
N SER A 37 -16.29 6.16 -23.69
CA SER A 37 -15.95 7.05 -22.57
C SER A 37 -14.43 7.17 -22.38
N LYS A 38 -13.69 6.07 -22.59
CA LYS A 38 -12.23 6.03 -22.48
C LYS A 38 -11.56 6.86 -23.58
N ALA A 39 -12.06 6.79 -24.82
CA ALA A 39 -11.57 7.63 -25.92
C ALA A 39 -11.77 9.13 -25.63
N GLN A 40 -12.89 9.50 -25.01
CA GLN A 40 -13.20 10.89 -24.63
C GLN A 40 -12.34 11.43 -23.47
N LYS A 41 -11.59 10.58 -22.77
CA LYS A 41 -10.81 10.97 -21.58
C LYS A 41 -9.74 12.02 -21.90
N ASP A 42 -9.13 11.90 -23.08
CA ASP A 42 -7.99 12.73 -23.48
C ASP A 42 -8.46 14.04 -24.14
N ASP A 43 -9.63 14.04 -24.76
CA ASP A 43 -10.24 15.23 -25.38
C ASP A 43 -10.97 16.11 -24.34
N ASP A 44 -11.93 15.55 -23.61
CA ASP A 44 -12.81 16.29 -22.69
C ASP A 44 -13.04 15.51 -21.37
N PRO A 45 -12.18 15.71 -20.36
CA PRO A 45 -12.23 14.96 -19.10
C PRO A 45 -13.58 15.09 -18.36
N ARG A 46 -14.27 16.23 -18.49
CA ARG A 46 -15.58 16.45 -17.85
C ARG A 46 -16.69 15.66 -18.54
N GLN A 47 -16.68 15.61 -19.87
CA GLN A 47 -17.66 14.85 -20.63
C GLN A 47 -17.43 13.35 -20.44
N ALA A 48 -16.17 12.92 -20.39
CA ALA A 48 -15.81 11.55 -20.06
C ALA A 48 -16.39 11.12 -18.69
N LEU A 49 -16.36 11.98 -17.66
CA LEU A 49 -16.99 11.67 -16.36
C LEU A 49 -18.50 11.42 -16.48
N GLU A 50 -19.22 12.21 -17.28
CA GLU A 50 -20.64 11.98 -17.52
C GLU A 50 -20.88 10.67 -18.31
N SER A 51 -20.04 10.38 -19.30
CA SER A 51 -20.11 9.14 -20.07
C SER A 51 -19.83 7.90 -19.19
N PHE A 52 -18.84 7.97 -18.29
CA PHE A 52 -18.57 6.92 -17.31
C PHE A 52 -19.68 6.79 -16.26
N GLN A 53 -20.34 7.89 -15.87
CA GLN A 53 -21.51 7.83 -15.01
C GLN A 53 -22.65 7.05 -15.67
N LYS A 54 -22.86 7.21 -16.98
CA LYS A 54 -23.86 6.41 -17.71
C LYS A 54 -23.54 4.91 -17.68
N VAL A 55 -22.25 4.52 -17.73
CA VAL A 55 -21.86 3.11 -17.58
C VAL A 55 -22.31 2.56 -16.21
N LEU A 56 -22.15 3.35 -15.14
CA LEU A 56 -22.60 2.97 -13.81
C LEU A 56 -24.12 2.90 -13.70
N ASP A 57 -24.83 3.82 -14.34
CA ASP A 57 -26.28 3.84 -14.34
C ASP A 57 -26.88 2.67 -15.14
N LEU A 58 -26.22 2.25 -16.22
CA LEU A 58 -26.59 1.09 -17.03
C LEU A 58 -26.33 -0.23 -16.31
N GLU A 59 -25.20 -0.35 -15.61
CA GLU A 59 -24.90 -1.52 -14.76
C GLU A 59 -25.91 -1.65 -13.60
N GLY A 60 -26.50 -0.54 -13.16
CA GLY A 60 -27.62 -0.53 -12.24
C GLY A 60 -27.27 -1.01 -10.84
N LYS A 61 -28.02 -2.00 -10.32
CA LYS A 61 -27.81 -2.55 -8.96
C LYS A 61 -26.82 -3.72 -8.91
N ASP A 62 -26.61 -4.37 -10.04
CA ASP A 62 -25.77 -5.56 -10.15
C ASP A 62 -24.34 -5.11 -10.41
N LYS A 63 -23.59 -4.93 -9.32
CA LYS A 63 -22.19 -4.53 -9.37
C LYS A 63 -21.39 -5.51 -10.21
N GLY A 64 -20.89 -5.05 -11.35
CA GLY A 64 -20.09 -5.82 -12.30
C GLY A 64 -18.68 -5.27 -12.45
N GLU A 65 -17.97 -5.85 -13.41
CA GLU A 65 -16.58 -5.51 -13.70
C GLU A 65 -16.45 -4.17 -14.44
N TRP A 66 -17.42 -3.86 -15.32
CA TRP A 66 -17.42 -2.64 -16.12
C TRP A 66 -17.61 -1.37 -15.28
N GLY A 67 -18.49 -1.39 -14.27
CA GLY A 67 -18.62 -0.28 -13.35
C GLY A 67 -17.39 -0.10 -12.47
N PHE A 68 -16.72 -1.20 -12.08
CA PHE A 68 -15.45 -1.10 -11.37
C PHE A 68 -14.36 -0.43 -12.23
N LYS A 69 -14.24 -0.84 -13.50
CA LYS A 69 -13.32 -0.22 -14.48
C LYS A 69 -13.66 1.26 -14.71
N ALA A 70 -14.95 1.59 -14.85
CA ALA A 70 -15.41 2.97 -14.99
C ALA A 70 -15.06 3.83 -13.77
N LEU A 71 -15.35 3.35 -12.55
CA LEU A 71 -15.00 4.06 -11.31
C LEU A 71 -13.50 4.31 -11.19
N LYS A 72 -12.65 3.34 -11.55
CA LYS A 72 -11.19 3.51 -11.56
C LYS A 72 -10.76 4.67 -12.49
N GLN A 73 -11.34 4.76 -13.69
CA GLN A 73 -11.06 5.87 -14.61
C GLN A 73 -11.58 7.20 -14.08
N MET A 74 -12.80 7.23 -13.53
CA MET A 74 -13.37 8.45 -12.93
C MET A 74 -12.50 8.98 -11.78
N ILE A 75 -11.92 8.11 -10.97
CA ILE A 75 -10.99 8.50 -9.90
C ILE A 75 -9.71 9.13 -10.49
N LYS A 76 -9.10 8.51 -11.51
CA LYS A 76 -7.93 9.07 -12.20
C LYS A 76 -8.23 10.45 -12.81
N ILE A 77 -9.39 10.62 -13.43
CA ILE A 77 -9.81 11.90 -14.04
C ILE A 77 -10.05 12.97 -12.96
N ASN A 78 -10.81 12.65 -11.91
CA ASN A 78 -11.08 13.60 -10.82
C ASN A 78 -9.79 14.05 -10.11
N PHE A 79 -8.81 13.16 -10.00
CA PHE A 79 -7.48 13.51 -9.50
C PHE A 79 -6.77 14.53 -10.40
N LYS A 80 -6.74 14.30 -11.72
CA LYS A 80 -6.15 15.24 -12.69
C LYS A 80 -6.84 16.60 -12.67
N LEU A 81 -8.16 16.63 -12.44
CA LEU A 81 -8.95 17.87 -12.35
C LEU A 81 -8.86 18.57 -10.99
N GLY A 82 -8.26 17.94 -9.97
CA GLY A 82 -8.19 18.48 -8.60
C GLY A 82 -9.50 18.43 -7.81
N HIS A 83 -10.48 17.64 -8.25
CA HIS A 83 -11.77 17.46 -7.57
C HIS A 83 -11.69 16.35 -6.51
N PHE A 84 -10.98 16.64 -5.42
CA PHE A 84 -10.63 15.63 -4.40
C PHE A 84 -11.84 15.09 -3.61
N ASP A 85 -12.85 15.91 -3.32
CA ASP A 85 -14.05 15.47 -2.61
C ASP A 85 -14.86 14.46 -3.44
N GLU A 86 -15.04 14.76 -4.73
CA GLU A 86 -15.74 13.86 -5.65
C GLU A 86 -14.95 12.58 -5.87
N MET A 87 -13.62 12.70 -6.00
CA MET A 87 -12.72 11.56 -6.09
C MET A 87 -12.90 10.60 -4.90
N MET A 88 -12.97 11.13 -3.67
CA MET A 88 -13.18 10.32 -2.47
C MET A 88 -14.54 9.61 -2.48
N ARG A 89 -15.61 10.30 -2.92
CA ARG A 89 -16.94 9.68 -3.06
C ARG A 89 -16.91 8.51 -4.05
N ARG A 90 -16.24 8.68 -5.20
CA ARG A 90 -16.07 7.60 -6.19
C ARG A 90 -15.19 6.47 -5.68
N TYR A 91 -14.17 6.80 -4.90
CA TYR A 91 -13.34 5.79 -4.25
C TYR A 91 -14.12 4.95 -3.25
N GLN A 92 -14.94 5.57 -2.39
CA GLN A 92 -15.82 4.85 -1.47
C GLN A 92 -16.80 3.94 -2.22
N GLN A 93 -17.36 4.40 -3.34
CA GLN A 93 -18.20 3.56 -4.21
C GLN A 93 -17.41 2.34 -4.72
N LEU A 94 -16.20 2.55 -5.24
CA LEU A 94 -15.32 1.47 -5.74
C LEU A 94 -15.02 0.43 -4.65
N LEU A 95 -14.77 0.87 -3.41
CA LEU A 95 -14.52 -0.05 -2.30
C LEU A 95 -15.71 -1.00 -2.03
N THR A 96 -16.94 -0.58 -2.36
CA THR A 96 -18.12 -1.44 -2.21
C THR A 96 -18.19 -2.59 -3.23
N TYR A 97 -17.43 -2.54 -4.32
CA TYR A 97 -17.37 -3.59 -5.35
C TYR A 97 -16.41 -4.73 -4.97
N ILE A 98 -15.46 -4.46 -4.06
CA ILE A 98 -14.41 -5.41 -3.64
C ILE A 98 -14.99 -6.70 -3.03
N LYS A 99 -16.19 -6.63 -2.43
CA LYS A 99 -16.79 -7.78 -1.74
C LYS A 99 -17.48 -8.78 -2.67
N SER A 100 -18.03 -8.31 -3.80
CA SER A 100 -19.02 -9.10 -4.56
C SER A 100 -18.81 -9.13 -6.06
N ALA A 101 -18.22 -8.08 -6.65
CA ALA A 101 -18.23 -7.88 -8.09
C ALA A 101 -16.92 -8.31 -8.78
N VAL A 102 -15.82 -8.29 -8.04
CA VAL A 102 -14.48 -8.36 -8.62
C VAL A 102 -13.60 -9.31 -7.81
N THR A 103 -12.70 -10.01 -8.49
CA THR A 103 -11.76 -10.94 -7.83
C THR A 103 -10.85 -10.19 -6.84
N ARG A 104 -10.41 -10.90 -5.79
CA ARG A 104 -9.50 -10.35 -4.77
C ARG A 104 -8.17 -9.85 -5.36
N ASN A 105 -7.66 -10.55 -6.38
CA ASN A 105 -6.41 -10.18 -7.04
C ASN A 105 -6.56 -8.90 -7.86
N TYR A 106 -7.64 -8.78 -8.64
CA TYR A 106 -7.87 -7.60 -9.47
C TYR A 106 -8.16 -6.35 -8.63
N SER A 107 -8.92 -6.51 -7.55
CA SER A 107 -9.13 -5.42 -6.58
C SER A 107 -7.84 -5.01 -5.87
N GLU A 108 -6.96 -5.96 -5.49
CA GLU A 108 -5.64 -5.65 -4.92
C GLU A 108 -4.75 -4.85 -5.89
N LYS A 109 -4.63 -5.30 -7.16
CA LYS A 109 -3.88 -4.56 -8.19
C LYS A 109 -4.42 -3.15 -8.38
N SER A 110 -5.74 -3.01 -8.45
CA SER A 110 -6.40 -1.72 -8.69
C SER A 110 -6.24 -0.76 -7.51
N ILE A 111 -6.37 -1.25 -6.27
CA ILE A 111 -6.12 -0.42 -5.07
C ILE A 111 -4.67 0.03 -5.02
N ASN A 112 -3.71 -0.86 -5.26
CA ASN A 112 -2.29 -0.49 -5.25
C ASN A 112 -1.98 0.55 -6.33
N SER A 113 -2.46 0.34 -7.56
CA SER A 113 -2.31 1.31 -8.65
C SER A 113 -2.89 2.69 -8.31
N ILE A 114 -4.09 2.74 -7.70
CA ILE A 114 -4.70 4.01 -7.26
C ILE A 114 -3.88 4.64 -6.14
N LEU A 115 -3.46 3.87 -5.13
CA LEU A 115 -2.67 4.40 -4.01
C LEU A 115 -1.30 4.93 -4.49
N ASP A 116 -0.64 4.24 -5.40
CA ASP A 116 0.64 4.67 -5.95
C ASP A 116 0.46 5.94 -6.81
N TYR A 117 -0.64 6.04 -7.57
CA TYR A 117 -0.97 7.25 -8.32
C TYR A 117 -1.25 8.45 -7.41
N ILE A 118 -2.03 8.25 -6.34
CA ILE A 118 -2.33 9.31 -5.36
C ILE A 118 -1.10 9.66 -4.52
N SER A 119 -0.18 8.70 -4.31
CA SER A 119 1.07 8.95 -3.57
C SER A 119 1.97 9.98 -4.27
N THR A 120 1.76 10.21 -5.57
CA THR A 120 2.42 11.29 -6.34
C THR A 120 1.86 12.67 -5.98
N SER A 121 0.67 12.74 -5.37
CA SER A 121 0.10 13.98 -4.86
C SER A 121 0.90 14.55 -3.70
N LYS A 122 1.02 15.87 -3.66
CA LYS A 122 1.57 16.59 -2.49
C LYS A 122 0.55 16.76 -1.36
N GLN A 123 -0.72 16.40 -1.58
CA GLN A 123 -1.77 16.56 -0.58
C GLN A 123 -1.79 15.42 0.43
N MET A 124 -1.04 15.62 1.52
CA MET A 124 -0.85 14.61 2.55
C MET A 124 -2.14 14.27 3.33
N GLU A 125 -3.03 15.24 3.56
CA GLU A 125 -4.31 14.98 4.24
C GLU A 125 -5.24 14.12 3.40
N LEU A 126 -5.25 14.36 2.09
CA LEU A 126 -5.98 13.52 1.15
C LEU A 126 -5.45 12.09 1.18
N LEU A 127 -4.13 11.93 1.08
CA LEU A 127 -3.48 10.63 1.10
C LEU A 127 -3.83 9.85 2.38
N GLN A 128 -3.80 10.51 3.54
CA GLN A 128 -4.21 9.92 4.82
C GLN A 128 -5.66 9.42 4.78
N ASN A 129 -6.59 10.25 4.32
CA ASN A 129 -8.01 9.87 4.25
C ASN A 129 -8.24 8.69 3.29
N PHE A 130 -7.49 8.62 2.18
CA PHE A 130 -7.53 7.48 1.27
C PHE A 130 -7.10 6.21 1.99
N TYR A 131 -5.91 6.19 2.58
CA TYR A 131 -5.41 5.02 3.30
C TYR A 131 -6.35 4.56 4.42
N GLU A 132 -6.87 5.47 5.24
CA GLU A 132 -7.81 5.14 6.32
C GLU A 132 -9.10 4.50 5.77
N THR A 133 -9.69 5.11 4.74
CA THR A 133 -10.91 4.58 4.09
C THR A 133 -10.66 3.21 3.44
N THR A 134 -9.50 3.03 2.79
CA THR A 134 -9.09 1.73 2.22
C THR A 134 -8.98 0.67 3.30
N LEU A 135 -8.33 0.99 4.43
CA LEU A 135 -8.10 0.04 5.51
C LEU A 135 -9.39 -0.44 6.16
N ASP A 136 -10.36 0.45 6.37
CA ASP A 136 -11.68 0.08 6.89
C ASP A 136 -12.41 -0.88 5.95
N ALA A 137 -12.41 -0.59 4.64
CA ALA A 137 -13.01 -1.48 3.66
C ALA A 137 -12.29 -2.84 3.56
N LEU A 138 -10.96 -2.85 3.64
CA LEU A 138 -10.16 -4.09 3.60
C LEU A 138 -10.36 -4.96 4.84
N LYS A 139 -10.57 -4.33 6.01
CA LYS A 139 -10.89 -5.02 7.25
C LYS A 139 -12.24 -5.73 7.14
N GLU A 140 -13.24 -5.09 6.55
CA GLU A 140 -14.53 -5.73 6.28
C GLU A 140 -14.45 -6.83 5.22
N ALA A 141 -13.57 -6.68 4.23
CA ALA A 141 -13.34 -7.68 3.19
C ALA A 141 -12.47 -8.87 3.65
N LYS A 142 -11.96 -8.86 4.89
CA LYS A 142 -11.05 -9.89 5.47
C LYS A 142 -9.82 -10.17 4.60
N ASN A 143 -9.27 -9.15 3.92
CA ASN A 143 -8.06 -9.30 3.12
C ASN A 143 -6.82 -8.95 3.95
N GLU A 144 -6.36 -9.89 4.79
CA GLU A 144 -5.24 -9.67 5.73
C GLU A 144 -3.94 -9.24 5.04
N ARG A 145 -3.61 -9.83 3.89
CA ARG A 145 -2.34 -9.57 3.18
C ARG A 145 -2.27 -8.13 2.69
N LEU A 146 -3.31 -7.66 2.01
CA LEU A 146 -3.36 -6.30 1.50
C LEU A 146 -3.53 -5.30 2.64
N TRP A 147 -4.35 -5.63 3.64
CA TRP A 147 -4.51 -4.80 4.84
C TRP A 147 -3.16 -4.55 5.54
N PHE A 148 -2.33 -5.60 5.69
CA PHE A 148 -1.00 -5.48 6.27
C PHE A 148 -0.11 -4.53 5.45
N LYS A 149 0.03 -4.76 4.14
CA LYS A 149 0.86 -3.92 3.25
C LYS A 149 0.42 -2.45 3.26
N THR A 150 -0.88 -2.21 3.20
CA THR A 150 -1.47 -0.86 3.21
C THR A 150 -1.21 -0.15 4.55
N ASN A 151 -1.35 -0.86 5.68
CA ASN A 151 -1.01 -0.32 6.99
C ASN A 151 0.48 -0.01 7.13
N THR A 152 1.35 -0.88 6.62
CA THR A 152 2.80 -0.65 6.64
C THR A 152 3.18 0.59 5.82
N LYS A 153 2.58 0.80 4.64
CA LYS A 153 2.75 2.02 3.85
C LYS A 153 2.27 3.26 4.63
N LEU A 154 1.08 3.20 5.25
CA LEU A 154 0.57 4.28 6.09
C LEU A 154 1.46 4.57 7.31
N GLY A 155 2.03 3.54 7.92
CA GLY A 155 3.00 3.66 9.01
C GLY A 155 4.27 4.40 8.58
N LYS A 156 4.84 4.08 7.40
CA LYS A 156 5.98 4.80 6.82
C LYS A 156 5.65 6.28 6.60
N LEU A 157 4.46 6.59 6.09
CA LEU A 157 4.00 7.98 5.92
C LEU A 157 3.89 8.74 7.24
N TYR A 158 3.37 8.12 8.30
CA TYR A 158 3.32 8.76 9.63
C TYR A 158 4.70 8.95 10.24
N TYR A 159 5.63 8.02 9.98
CA TYR A 159 7.03 8.18 10.37
C TYR A 159 7.67 9.38 9.67
N ASP A 160 7.50 9.52 8.37
CA ASP A 160 8.01 10.65 7.58
C ASP A 160 7.41 12.00 8.02
N ARG A 161 6.20 11.99 8.58
CA ARG A 161 5.51 13.15 9.14
C ARG A 161 5.85 13.43 10.61
N GLU A 162 6.66 12.60 11.24
CA GLU A 162 6.97 12.62 12.68
C GLU A 162 5.72 12.51 13.59
N ASP A 163 4.59 12.00 13.08
CA ASP A 163 3.39 11.74 13.88
C ASP A 163 3.48 10.37 14.55
N TYR A 164 4.29 10.33 15.61
CA TYR A 164 4.55 9.10 16.33
C TYR A 164 3.33 8.56 17.10
N ASN A 165 2.35 9.41 17.42
CA ASN A 165 1.16 8.99 18.16
C ASN A 165 0.26 8.11 17.29
N LYS A 166 0.02 8.52 16.04
CA LYS A 166 -0.74 7.72 15.09
C LYS A 166 0.03 6.48 14.65
N LEU A 167 1.34 6.62 14.41
CA LEU A 167 2.22 5.49 14.10
C LEU A 167 2.16 4.39 15.17
N GLN A 168 2.21 4.77 16.46
CA GLN A 168 2.12 3.81 17.55
C GLN A 168 0.78 3.06 17.59
N LYS A 169 -0.33 3.71 17.20
CA LYS A 169 -1.64 3.03 17.10
C LYS A 169 -1.65 1.99 15.99
N ILE A 170 -1.07 2.32 14.83
CA ILE A 170 -0.96 1.37 13.69
C ILE A 170 -0.05 0.21 14.04
N LEU A 171 1.11 0.46 14.64
CA LEU A 171 2.06 -0.60 15.02
C LEU A 171 1.43 -1.58 16.02
N LYS A 172 0.61 -1.09 16.97
CA LYS A 172 -0.17 -1.95 17.86
C LYS A 172 -1.17 -2.84 17.10
N GLN A 173 -1.88 -2.28 16.12
CA GLN A 173 -2.82 -3.06 15.30
C GLN A 173 -2.11 -4.10 14.43
N LEU A 174 -0.98 -3.74 13.84
CA LEU A 174 -0.14 -4.64 13.05
C LEU A 174 0.42 -5.77 13.93
N HIS A 175 0.92 -5.44 15.12
CA HIS A 175 1.45 -6.43 16.05
C HIS A 175 0.35 -7.40 16.51
N GLN A 176 -0.85 -6.90 16.85
CA GLN A 176 -2.01 -7.75 17.15
C GLN A 176 -2.39 -8.68 15.99
N SER A 177 -2.23 -8.25 14.73
CA SER A 177 -2.51 -9.10 13.57
C SER A 177 -1.47 -10.21 13.34
N CYS A 178 -0.29 -10.07 13.96
CA CYS A 178 0.79 -11.05 13.93
C CYS A 178 0.86 -11.91 15.20
N GLN A 179 0.00 -11.65 16.20
CA GLN A 179 -0.14 -12.49 17.38
C GLN A 179 -1.13 -13.62 17.11
N THR A 180 -0.85 -14.78 17.69
CA THR A 180 -1.76 -15.94 17.72
C THR A 180 -2.91 -15.71 18.69
N ASP A 181 -3.94 -16.55 18.64
CA ASP A 181 -5.09 -16.49 19.57
C ASP A 181 -4.68 -16.61 21.05
N GLU A 182 -3.49 -17.16 21.31
CA GLU A 182 -2.89 -17.30 22.64
C GLU A 182 -2.05 -16.08 23.07
N GLY A 183 -1.91 -15.08 22.19
CA GLY A 183 -1.15 -13.85 22.43
C GLY A 183 0.36 -13.95 22.18
N GLU A 184 0.85 -15.10 21.69
CA GLU A 184 2.25 -15.28 21.30
C GLU A 184 2.50 -14.88 19.85
N ASP A 185 3.71 -14.43 19.53
CA ASP A 185 4.13 -14.03 18.19
C ASP A 185 4.05 -15.21 17.20
N ASP A 186 3.30 -15.05 16.11
CA ASP A 186 3.18 -16.09 15.08
C ASP A 186 4.48 -16.18 14.25
N LEU A 187 5.26 -17.23 14.51
CA LEU A 187 6.49 -17.54 13.79
C LEU A 187 6.27 -17.71 12.28
N LYS A 188 5.06 -18.09 11.83
CA LYS A 188 4.73 -18.17 10.38
C LYS A 188 4.69 -16.79 9.73
N LYS A 189 4.37 -15.75 10.51
CA LYS A 189 4.37 -14.34 10.10
C LYS A 189 5.69 -13.63 10.46
N GLY A 190 6.77 -14.39 10.73
CA GLY A 190 8.06 -13.83 11.17
C GLY A 190 8.63 -12.72 10.28
N THR A 191 8.48 -12.80 8.95
CA THR A 191 8.93 -11.74 8.03
C THR A 191 8.12 -10.44 8.19
N GLN A 192 6.80 -10.55 8.40
CA GLN A 192 5.93 -9.41 8.67
C GLN A 192 6.26 -8.79 10.02
N LEU A 193 6.51 -9.61 11.03
CA LEU A 193 6.85 -9.16 12.37
C LEU A 193 8.19 -8.40 12.41
N LEU A 194 9.20 -8.86 11.64
CA LEU A 194 10.45 -8.13 11.48
C LEU A 194 10.25 -6.78 10.80
N GLU A 195 9.32 -6.65 9.85
CA GLU A 195 9.00 -5.36 9.24
C GLU A 195 8.35 -4.39 10.25
N ILE A 196 7.48 -4.89 11.14
CA ILE A 196 6.92 -4.10 12.25
C ILE A 196 8.03 -3.63 13.19
N TYR A 197 8.90 -4.54 13.63
CA TYR A 197 10.00 -4.19 14.52
C TYR A 197 10.97 -3.20 13.90
N ALA A 198 11.26 -3.30 12.61
CA ALA A 198 12.08 -2.31 11.92
C ALA A 198 11.44 -0.91 11.94
N LEU A 199 10.12 -0.79 11.72
CA LEU A 199 9.41 0.48 11.83
C LEU A 199 9.37 1.02 13.27
N GLU A 200 9.16 0.15 14.27
CA GLU A 200 9.22 0.53 15.67
C GLU A 200 10.61 1.02 16.08
N ILE A 201 11.66 0.34 15.62
CA ILE A 201 13.06 0.72 15.84
C ILE A 201 13.34 2.09 15.22
N GLN A 202 12.89 2.34 13.98
CA GLN A 202 13.04 3.65 13.33
C GLN A 202 12.34 4.75 14.15
N MET A 203 11.09 4.52 14.56
CA MET A 203 10.32 5.43 15.40
C MET A 203 11.03 5.73 16.74
N TYR A 204 11.44 4.71 17.49
CA TYR A 204 12.08 4.89 18.79
C TYR A 204 13.51 5.44 18.69
N THR A 205 14.18 5.22 17.56
CA THR A 205 15.47 5.85 17.26
C THR A 205 15.30 7.36 17.11
N ALA A 206 14.27 7.80 16.39
CA ALA A 206 13.94 9.23 16.28
C ALA A 206 13.56 9.85 17.65
N GLN A 207 12.81 9.10 18.48
CA GLN A 207 12.47 9.51 19.85
C GLN A 207 13.62 9.37 20.87
N LYS A 208 14.78 8.81 20.48
CA LYS A 208 15.93 8.52 21.35
C LYS A 208 15.60 7.63 22.57
N ASN A 209 14.62 6.74 22.46
CA ASN A 209 14.19 5.87 23.56
C ASN A 209 14.98 4.54 23.61
N ASN A 210 16.13 4.56 24.28
CA ASN A 210 17.08 3.44 24.25
C ASN A 210 16.61 2.18 24.99
N LYS A 211 15.76 2.33 26.02
CA LYS A 211 15.25 1.17 26.78
C LYS A 211 14.36 0.29 25.92
N LYS A 212 13.50 0.91 25.11
CA LYS A 212 12.62 0.19 24.18
C LYS A 212 13.37 -0.40 23.00
N LEU A 213 14.37 0.32 22.47
CA LEU A 213 15.22 -0.19 21.40
C LEU A 213 15.93 -1.49 21.78
N LYS A 214 16.44 -1.58 23.02
CA LYS A 214 17.05 -2.81 23.54
C LYS A 214 16.06 -3.99 23.56
N ALA A 215 14.87 -3.78 24.12
CA ALA A 215 13.84 -4.81 24.17
C ALA A 215 13.43 -5.29 22.76
N LEU A 216 13.25 -4.36 21.82
CA LEU A 216 12.91 -4.70 20.43
C LEU A 216 14.03 -5.46 19.72
N TYR A 217 15.29 -5.10 19.96
CA TYR A 217 16.42 -5.82 19.39
C TYR A 217 16.48 -7.26 19.91
N GLU A 218 16.36 -7.46 21.22
CA GLU A 218 16.31 -8.80 21.83
C GLU A 218 15.14 -9.63 21.29
N GLN A 219 13.95 -9.03 21.17
CA GLN A 219 12.77 -9.67 20.56
C GLN A 219 13.01 -10.06 19.09
N SER A 220 13.66 -9.19 18.32
CA SER A 220 13.95 -9.47 16.90
C SER A 220 14.91 -10.65 16.71
N LEU A 221 15.81 -10.91 17.66
CA LEU A 221 16.74 -12.05 17.61
C LEU A 221 16.04 -13.40 17.83
N HIS A 222 14.89 -13.41 18.50
CA HIS A 222 14.09 -14.62 18.70
C HIS A 222 13.33 -15.05 17.44
N ILE A 223 13.11 -14.13 16.49
CA ILE A 223 12.45 -14.44 15.22
C ILE A 223 13.44 -15.11 14.28
N LYS A 224 13.40 -16.44 14.23
CA LYS A 224 14.07 -17.23 13.19
C LYS A 224 13.23 -17.25 11.92
N SER A 225 13.24 -16.15 11.16
CA SER A 225 12.67 -16.14 9.81
C SER A 225 13.62 -16.81 8.82
N ALA A 226 13.07 -17.63 7.91
CA ALA A 226 13.86 -18.36 6.92
C ALA A 226 14.56 -17.44 5.91
N ILE A 227 13.94 -16.31 5.55
CA ILE A 227 14.49 -15.33 4.58
C ILE A 227 13.94 -13.92 4.90
N PRO A 228 14.62 -13.14 5.76
CA PRO A 228 14.30 -11.72 5.95
C PRO A 228 14.85 -10.87 4.79
N HIS A 229 14.18 -9.75 4.49
CA HIS A 229 14.65 -8.81 3.47
C HIS A 229 15.94 -8.11 3.98
N PRO A 230 17.02 -8.03 3.18
CA PRO A 230 18.32 -7.48 3.62
C PRO A 230 18.18 -6.10 4.26
N LEU A 231 17.44 -5.18 3.63
CA LEU A 231 17.18 -3.84 4.17
C LEU A 231 16.60 -3.83 5.60
N ILE A 232 15.62 -4.71 5.89
CA ILE A 232 14.97 -4.80 7.21
C ILE A 232 15.98 -5.32 8.24
N MET A 233 16.75 -6.33 7.87
CA MET A 233 17.80 -6.89 8.73
C MET A 233 18.90 -5.85 9.01
N GLY A 234 19.29 -5.06 8.00
CA GLY A 234 20.24 -3.96 8.14
C GLY A 234 19.82 -2.94 9.20
N VAL A 235 18.56 -2.49 9.17
CA VAL A 235 18.01 -1.54 10.15
C VAL A 235 18.04 -2.10 11.58
N ILE A 236 17.65 -3.37 11.74
CA ILE A 236 17.62 -4.03 13.05
C ILE A 236 19.06 -4.19 13.60
N ARG A 237 19.99 -4.64 12.76
CA ARG A 237 21.40 -4.82 13.11
C ARG A 237 22.11 -3.51 13.42
N GLU A 238 21.82 -2.45 12.67
CA GLU A 238 22.33 -1.10 12.96
C GLU A 238 21.89 -0.62 14.35
N CYS A 239 20.64 -0.88 14.73
CA CYS A 239 20.14 -0.60 16.07
C CYS A 239 20.88 -1.41 17.14
N GLY A 240 21.08 -2.72 16.90
CA GLY A 240 21.88 -3.58 17.77
C GLY A 240 23.30 -3.09 17.98
N GLY A 241 23.99 -2.69 16.91
CA GLY A 241 25.34 -2.13 16.96
C GLY A 241 25.41 -0.84 17.79
N LYS A 242 24.45 0.08 17.59
CA LYS A 242 24.33 1.32 18.38
C LYS A 242 24.05 1.06 19.86
N MET A 243 23.29 0.02 20.16
CA MET A 243 23.01 -0.41 21.54
C MET A 243 24.28 -0.98 22.19
N HIS A 244 24.94 -1.95 21.57
CA HIS A 244 26.18 -2.57 22.08
C HIS A 244 27.29 -1.54 22.29
N LEU A 245 27.41 -0.55 21.41
CA LEU A 245 28.38 0.53 21.55
C LEU A 245 28.16 1.35 22.84
N ARG A 246 26.90 1.56 23.24
CA ARG A 246 26.55 2.28 24.48
C ARG A 246 26.81 1.45 25.73
N GLU A 247 26.75 0.13 25.61
CA GLU A 247 27.04 -0.81 26.71
C GLU A 247 28.54 -1.11 26.86
N GLY A 248 29.37 -0.60 25.93
CA GLY A 248 30.82 -0.83 25.92
C GLY A 248 31.22 -2.18 25.31
N GLU A 249 30.29 -2.89 24.68
CA GLU A 249 30.52 -4.17 24.01
C GLU A 249 31.01 -3.94 22.57
N TYR A 250 32.22 -3.40 22.42
CA TYR A 250 32.76 -2.99 21.11
C TYR A 250 32.87 -4.13 20.08
N GLU A 251 33.16 -5.35 20.53
CA GLU A 251 33.29 -6.51 19.63
C GLU A 251 31.94 -6.91 19.02
N LYS A 252 30.88 -6.98 19.83
CA LYS A 252 29.52 -7.24 19.35
C LYS A 252 28.98 -6.08 18.50
N ALA A 253 29.31 -4.84 18.88
CA ALA A 253 28.96 -3.67 18.08
C ALA A 253 29.59 -3.75 16.68
N HIS A 254 30.87 -4.11 16.59
CA HIS A 254 31.57 -4.27 15.32
C HIS A 254 30.92 -5.35 14.45
N THR A 255 30.59 -6.52 15.02
CA THR A 255 29.92 -7.59 14.25
C THR A 255 28.55 -7.17 13.75
N ASP A 256 27.74 -6.51 14.58
CA ASP A 256 26.41 -6.06 14.17
C ASP A 256 26.47 -4.96 13.10
N PHE A 257 27.40 -4.00 13.22
CA PHE A 257 27.59 -2.99 12.18
C PHE A 257 28.11 -3.58 10.88
N PHE A 258 29.00 -4.58 10.94
CA PHE A 258 29.52 -5.25 9.75
C PHE A 258 28.43 -6.02 9.00
N GLU A 259 27.58 -6.74 9.74
CA GLU A 259 26.42 -7.43 9.15
C GLU A 259 25.38 -6.42 8.64
N ALA A 260 25.14 -5.30 9.34
CA ALA A 260 24.27 -4.24 8.85
C ALA A 260 24.77 -3.66 7.52
N PHE A 261 26.09 -3.41 7.41
CA PHE A 261 26.71 -2.89 6.20
C PHE A 261 26.54 -3.82 5.00
N LYS A 262 26.79 -5.13 5.16
CA LYS A 262 26.54 -6.11 4.09
C LYS A 262 25.09 -6.09 3.61
N ASN A 263 24.15 -6.03 4.54
CA ASN A 263 22.73 -5.99 4.23
C ASN A 263 22.31 -4.70 3.50
N TYR A 264 22.94 -3.56 3.82
CA TYR A 264 22.71 -2.30 3.11
C TYR A 264 23.32 -2.30 1.70
N ASP A 265 24.52 -2.88 1.56
CA ASP A 265 25.19 -3.07 0.26
C ASP A 265 24.36 -3.97 -0.67
N GLU A 266 23.88 -5.12 -0.17
CA GLU A 266 23.02 -6.04 -0.91
C GLU A 266 21.66 -5.41 -1.32
N SER A 267 21.16 -4.45 -0.53
CA SER A 267 19.90 -3.76 -0.84
C SER A 267 20.07 -2.50 -1.70
N GLY A 268 21.31 -2.10 -2.03
CA GLY A 268 21.59 -0.87 -2.77
C GLY A 268 21.17 0.40 -2.02
N SER A 269 21.05 0.32 -0.70
CA SER A 269 20.63 1.44 0.15
C SER A 269 21.78 2.46 0.30
N PRO A 270 21.53 3.77 0.21
CA PRO A 270 22.58 4.80 0.39
C PRO A 270 22.99 5.01 1.86
N ARG A 271 22.51 4.17 2.78
CA ARG A 271 22.75 4.26 4.23
C ARG A 271 23.95 3.44 4.67
#